data_AF-A0A3C1NED9-F1
#
_entry.id   AF-A0A3C1NED9-F1
#
_cell.length_a   1.000
_cell.length_b   1.000
_cell.length_c   1.000
_cell.angle_alpha   90.00
_cell.angle_beta   90.00
_cell.angle_gamma   90.00
#
_symmetry.space_group_name_H-M   'P 1'
#
loop_
_entity.id
_entity.type
_entity.pdbx_description
1 polymer ?
#
loop_
_entity_poly.entity_id
_entity_poly.type
_entity_poly.pdbx_seq_one_letter_code
_entity_poly.pdbx_strand_id
1 'polypeptide(L)'
;MFHIVGIGGIGMSAIAEVMHTRGYRVQGSDLKDGANLERLRRRGIACLNGHDPDNVKGAAYLVISSAVKAGNPEFEAAKERGIPIIRRAEMLAELMRPCATVSITGTHGKTTTTSMVAALLDAGDLDPTV
;
A
#
# COMPACT_ATOMS: atom_id res chain seq x y z
N MET A 1 -0.04 -6.42 12.90
CA MET A 1 -0.26 -6.81 11.49
C MET A 1 -1.07 -5.71 10.82
N PHE A 2 -0.67 -5.25 9.64
CA PHE A 2 -1.44 -4.29 8.84
C PHE A 2 -2.34 -5.03 7.87
N HIS A 3 -3.61 -4.64 7.77
CA HIS A 3 -4.52 -5.09 6.73
C HIS A 3 -4.80 -3.94 5.77
N ILE A 4 -4.60 -4.17 4.48
CA ILE A 4 -4.77 -3.18 3.43
C ILE A 4 -6.00 -3.52 2.58
N VAL A 5 -6.99 -2.63 2.55
CA VAL A 5 -8.20 -2.79 1.73
C VAL A 5 -7.94 -2.25 0.33
N GLY A 6 -8.18 -3.07 -0.69
CA GLY A 6 -7.87 -2.74 -2.09
C GLY A 6 -6.36 -2.78 -2.36
N ILE A 7 -5.69 -3.80 -1.85
CA ILE A 7 -4.22 -3.95 -1.90
C ILE A 7 -3.68 -4.06 -3.33
N GLY A 8 -4.51 -4.45 -4.30
CA GLY A 8 -4.14 -4.56 -5.71
C GLY A 8 -4.08 -3.23 -6.47
N GLY A 9 -4.59 -2.15 -5.89
CA GLY A 9 -4.46 -0.82 -6.47
C GLY A 9 -2.99 -0.41 -6.63
N ILE A 10 -2.66 0.34 -7.69
CA ILE A 10 -1.26 0.67 -8.02
C ILE A 10 -0.51 1.34 -6.87
N GLY A 11 -1.15 2.27 -6.16
CA GLY A 11 -0.54 2.94 -5.00
C GLY A 11 -0.60 2.14 -3.71
N MET A 12 -1.57 1.23 -3.55
CA MET A 12 -1.71 0.42 -2.33
C MET A 12 -0.73 -0.75 -2.35
N SER A 13 -0.55 -1.39 -3.51
CA SER A 13 0.42 -2.47 -3.71
C SER A 13 1.86 -1.98 -3.48
N ALA A 14 2.22 -0.80 -3.98
CA ALA A 14 3.52 -0.19 -3.71
C ALA A 14 3.75 0.03 -2.21
N ILE A 15 2.76 0.57 -1.48
CA ILE A 15 2.85 0.75 -0.02
C ILE A 15 3.00 -0.60 0.68
N ALA A 16 2.19 -1.60 0.32
CA ALA A 16 2.26 -2.94 0.89
C ALA A 16 3.65 -3.57 0.74
N GLU A 17 4.21 -3.39 -0.45
CA GLU A 17 5.50 -3.92 -0.86
C GLU A 17 6.67 -3.26 -0.09
N VAL A 18 6.66 -1.93 0.05
CA VAL A 18 7.64 -1.19 0.87
C VAL A 18 7.52 -1.57 2.35
N MET A 19 6.29 -1.64 2.88
CA MET A 19 6.06 -2.04 4.28
C MET A 19 6.59 -3.45 4.55
N HIS A 20 6.31 -4.39 3.66
CA HIS A 20 6.81 -5.76 3.78
C HIS A 20 8.35 -5.82 3.72
N THR A 21 8.96 -5.06 2.80
CA THR A 21 10.43 -4.95 2.70
C THR A 21 11.07 -4.44 3.98
N ARG A 22 10.39 -3.53 4.69
CA ARG A 22 10.82 -2.99 5.99
C ARG A 22 10.51 -3.91 7.19
N GLY A 23 10.05 -5.14 6.94
CA GLY A 23 9.80 -6.15 7.97
C GLY A 23 8.43 -6.06 8.64
N TYR A 24 7.52 -5.19 8.17
CA TYR A 24 6.16 -5.17 8.69
C TYR A 24 5.37 -6.40 8.21
N ARG A 25 4.57 -6.97 9.11
CA ARG A 25 3.61 -8.01 8.73
C ARG A 25 2.40 -7.36 8.05
N VAL A 26 2.31 -7.54 6.73
CA VAL A 26 1.28 -6.96 5.87
C VAL A 26 0.43 -8.08 5.26
N GLN A 27 -0.87 -7.85 5.20
CA GLN A 27 -1.82 -8.59 4.39
C GLN A 27 -2.80 -7.60 3.74
N GLY A 28 -3.64 -8.07 2.83
CA GLY A 28 -4.73 -7.24 2.32
C GLY A 28 -5.73 -8.01 1.49
N SER A 29 -6.76 -7.29 1.06
CA SER A 29 -7.87 -7.81 0.27
C SER A 29 -8.03 -7.01 -1.03
N ASP A 30 -8.55 -7.65 -2.08
CA ASP A 30 -9.01 -6.96 -3.28
C ASP A 30 -10.18 -7.71 -3.93
N LEU A 31 -11.05 -7.01 -4.65
CA LEU A 31 -12.20 -7.59 -5.35
C LEU A 31 -11.79 -8.40 -6.57
N LYS A 32 -10.73 -7.96 -7.27
CA LYS A 32 -10.28 -8.58 -8.51
C LYS A 32 -8.86 -9.07 -8.34
N ASP A 33 -8.64 -10.32 -8.74
CA ASP A 33 -7.29 -10.83 -8.89
C ASP A 33 -6.58 -10.14 -10.07
N GLY A 34 -5.25 -10.18 -10.06
CA GLY A 34 -4.44 -9.60 -11.13
C GLY A 34 -2.96 -9.53 -10.82
N ALA A 35 -2.20 -8.95 -11.76
CA ALA A 35 -0.75 -8.95 -11.74
C ALA A 35 -0.13 -8.37 -10.44
N ASN A 36 -0.75 -7.34 -9.85
CA ASN A 36 -0.28 -6.77 -8.58
C ASN A 36 -0.46 -7.76 -7.42
N LEU A 37 -1.60 -8.45 -7.33
CA LEU A 37 -1.85 -9.46 -6.28
C LEU A 37 -0.88 -10.64 -6.44
N GLU A 38 -0.69 -11.12 -7.67
CA GLU A 38 0.29 -12.17 -7.96
C GLU A 38 1.72 -11.75 -7.59
N ARG A 39 2.11 -10.49 -7.84
CA ARG A 39 3.41 -9.96 -7.44
C ARG A 39 3.56 -9.96 -5.91
N LEU A 40 2.57 -9.45 -5.19
CA LEU A 40 2.58 -9.41 -3.72
C LEU A 40 2.62 -10.82 -3.11
N ARG A 41 1.82 -11.76 -3.63
CA ARG A 41 1.84 -13.17 -3.18
C ARG A 41 3.20 -13.83 -3.40
N ARG A 42 3.84 -13.60 -4.55
CA ARG A 42 5.22 -14.09 -4.81
C ARG A 42 6.24 -13.52 -3.82
N ARG A 43 5.98 -12.35 -3.26
CA ARG A 43 6.79 -11.74 -2.20
C ARG A 43 6.41 -12.23 -0.80
N GLY A 44 5.47 -13.16 -0.65
CA GLY A 44 5.05 -13.70 0.65
C GLY A 44 4.01 -12.84 1.39
N ILE A 45 3.40 -11.86 0.72
CA ILE A 45 2.32 -11.05 1.29
C ILE A 45 1.00 -11.79 1.06
N ALA A 46 0.21 -11.95 2.12
CA ALA A 46 -1.10 -12.58 2.03
C ALA A 46 -2.11 -11.64 1.35
N CYS A 47 -2.64 -12.06 0.20
CA CYS A 47 -3.65 -11.34 -0.55
C CYS A 47 -4.95 -12.16 -0.65
N LEU A 48 -6.00 -11.67 0.01
CA LEU A 48 -7.32 -12.26 0.11
C LEU A 48 -8.20 -11.77 -1.05
N ASN A 49 -9.05 -12.64 -1.59
CA ASN A 49 -9.97 -12.30 -2.67
C ASN A 49 -11.34 -11.97 -2.08
N GLY A 50 -11.89 -10.81 -2.45
CA GLY A 50 -13.13 -10.28 -1.89
C GLY A 50 -12.94 -9.53 -0.57
N HIS A 51 -13.95 -8.76 -0.19
CA HIS A 51 -13.99 -8.05 1.09
C HIS A 51 -14.92 -8.78 2.06
N ASP A 52 -14.38 -9.17 3.22
CA ASP A 52 -15.12 -9.90 4.26
C ASP A 52 -14.79 -9.33 5.65
N PRO A 53 -15.76 -9.16 6.56
CA PRO A 53 -15.51 -8.65 7.92
C PRO A 53 -14.42 -9.41 8.69
N ASP A 54 -14.22 -10.69 8.41
CA ASP A 54 -13.22 -11.51 9.10
C ASP A 54 -11.80 -11.32 8.57
N ASN A 55 -11.63 -10.71 7.39
CA ASN A 55 -10.31 -10.40 6.84
C ASN A 55 -9.50 -9.44 7.73
N VAL A 56 -10.17 -8.60 8.53
CA VAL A 56 -9.53 -7.67 9.48
C VAL A 56 -9.29 -8.29 10.88
N LYS A 57 -9.64 -9.56 11.09
CA LYS A 57 -9.45 -10.22 12.39
C LYS A 57 -7.96 -10.28 12.73
N GLY A 58 -7.60 -9.77 13.91
CA GLY A 58 -6.22 -9.69 14.38
C GLY A 58 -5.36 -8.61 13.69
N ALA A 59 -5.95 -7.78 12.83
CA ALA A 59 -5.26 -6.60 12.31
C ALA A 59 -5.08 -5.56 13.43
N ALA A 60 -3.87 -5.01 13.53
CA ALA A 60 -3.55 -3.93 14.45
C ALA A 60 -3.87 -2.56 13.83
N TYR A 61 -3.85 -2.46 12.50
CA TYR A 61 -4.14 -1.26 11.74
C TYR A 61 -4.84 -1.64 10.44
N LEU A 62 -5.81 -0.83 10.03
CA LEU A 62 -6.42 -0.88 8.71
C LEU A 62 -5.86 0.24 7.85
N VAL A 63 -5.37 -0.06 6.66
CA VAL A 63 -4.95 0.96 5.69
C VAL A 63 -5.94 1.00 4.53
N ILE A 64 -6.46 2.19 4.23
CA ILE A 64 -7.47 2.38 3.18
C ILE A 64 -7.06 3.44 2.16
N SER A 65 -7.53 3.27 0.92
CA SER A 65 -7.51 4.32 -0.08
C SER A 65 -8.77 5.18 -0.01
N SER A 66 -8.81 6.29 -0.74
CA SER A 66 -10.01 7.12 -0.90
C SER A 66 -11.16 6.42 -1.65
N ALA A 67 -10.88 5.29 -2.31
CA ALA A 67 -11.92 4.51 -3.00
C ALA A 67 -12.74 3.64 -2.04
N VAL A 68 -12.22 3.38 -0.82
CA VAL A 68 -12.94 2.62 0.21
C VAL A 68 -13.96 3.54 0.86
N LYS A 69 -15.25 3.23 0.66
CA LYS A 69 -16.39 4.01 1.19
C LYS A 69 -17.07 3.27 2.33
N ALA A 70 -17.95 3.99 3.04
CA ALA A 70 -18.89 3.40 3.98
C ALA A 70 -19.69 2.27 3.30
N GLY A 71 -19.89 1.16 4.01
CA GLY A 71 -20.48 -0.06 3.48
C GLY A 71 -19.49 -1.09 2.94
N ASN A 72 -18.18 -0.78 2.89
CA ASN A 72 -17.18 -1.83 2.76
C ASN A 72 -17.15 -2.67 4.06
N PRO A 73 -17.31 -4.00 3.99
CA PRO A 73 -17.47 -4.82 5.19
C PRO A 73 -16.22 -4.85 6.09
N GLU A 74 -15.02 -4.73 5.52
CA GLU A 74 -13.77 -4.67 6.28
C GLU A 74 -13.60 -3.32 6.99
N PHE A 75 -14.01 -2.24 6.33
CA PHE A 75 -13.98 -0.90 6.92
C PHE A 75 -14.95 -0.78 8.10
N GLU A 76 -16.20 -1.26 7.95
CA GLU A 76 -17.17 -1.24 9.05
C GLU A 76 -16.74 -2.18 10.19
N ALA A 77 -16.26 -3.38 9.89
CA ALA A 77 -15.76 -4.30 10.92
C ALA A 77 -14.56 -3.74 11.68
N ALA A 78 -13.65 -3.02 11.00
CA ALA A 78 -12.54 -2.34 11.66
C ALA A 78 -13.02 -1.24 12.61
N LYS A 79 -14.04 -0.45 12.22
CA LYS A 79 -14.65 0.56 13.09
C LYS A 79 -15.30 -0.07 14.31
N GLU A 80 -16.11 -1.11 14.13
CA GLU A 80 -16.79 -1.82 15.22
C GLU A 80 -15.80 -2.42 16.22
N ARG A 81 -14.67 -2.94 15.71
CA ARG A 81 -13.60 -3.54 16.53
C ARG A 81 -12.60 -2.51 17.09
N GLY A 82 -12.79 -1.22 16.81
CA GLY A 82 -11.88 -0.15 17.26
C GLY A 82 -10.47 -0.22 16.66
N ILE A 83 -10.31 -0.89 15.50
CA ILE A 83 -9.02 -0.99 14.80
C ILE A 83 -8.69 0.40 14.22
N PRO A 84 -7.52 0.99 14.54
CA PRO A 84 -7.12 2.28 13.98
C PRO A 84 -7.04 2.24 12.45
N ILE A 85 -7.63 3.25 11.83
CA ILE A 85 -7.71 3.37 10.37
C ILE A 85 -6.75 4.46 9.91
N ILE A 86 -5.84 4.10 9.01
CA ILE A 86 -4.82 4.96 8.43
C ILE A 86 -5.14 5.16 6.94
N ARG A 87 -5.09 6.40 6.48
CA ARG A 87 -5.29 6.70 5.05
C ARG A 87 -4.00 6.43 4.28
N ARG A 88 -4.14 6.06 3.00
CA ARG A 88 -3.02 5.87 2.07
C ARG A 88 -1.99 7.00 2.10
N ALA A 89 -2.44 8.26 2.13
CA ALA A 89 -1.56 9.42 2.14
C ALA A 89 -0.78 9.55 3.45
N GLU A 90 -1.39 9.22 4.59
CA GLU A 90 -0.73 9.24 5.91
C GLU A 90 0.29 8.11 5.99
N MET A 91 -0.07 6.91 5.52
CA MET A 91 0.86 5.78 5.47
C MET A 91 2.06 6.08 4.57
N LEU A 92 1.83 6.70 3.40
CA LEU A 92 2.90 7.13 2.51
C LEU A 92 3.81 8.17 3.18
N ALA A 93 3.23 9.18 3.85
CA ALA A 93 3.99 10.19 4.57
C ALA A 93 4.88 9.57 5.67
N GLU A 94 4.36 8.58 6.40
CA GLU A 94 5.12 7.89 7.43
C GLU A 94 6.25 7.04 6.84
N LEU A 95 6.03 6.42 5.67
CA LEU A 95 7.09 5.70 4.96
C LEU A 95 8.18 6.63 4.41
N MET A 96 7.82 7.86 4.01
CA MET A 96 8.74 8.88 3.51
C MET A 96 9.53 9.58 4.64
N ARG A 97 8.95 9.70 5.84
CA ARG A 97 9.54 10.43 6.98
C ARG A 97 11.02 10.09 7.27
N PRO A 98 11.47 8.82 7.27
CA PRO A 98 12.88 8.51 7.50
C PRO A 98 13.77 8.58 6.24
N CYS A 99 13.24 8.96 5.08
CA CYS A 99 13.94 8.88 3.79
C CYS A 99 14.26 10.27 3.23
N ALA A 100 15.44 10.40 2.62
CA ALA A 100 15.70 11.51 1.69
C ALA A 100 14.76 11.33 0.49
N THR A 101 13.78 12.22 0.35
CA THR A 101 12.66 11.99 -0.56
C THR A 101 12.56 13.04 -1.65
N VAL A 102 12.50 12.60 -2.91
CA VAL A 102 12.24 13.44 -4.08
C VAL A 102 10.78 13.29 -4.48
N SER A 103 10.00 14.37 -4.37
CA SER A 103 8.57 14.37 -4.73
C SER A 103 8.34 15.00 -6.11
N ILE A 104 7.88 14.20 -7.07
CA ILE A 104 7.53 14.66 -8.42
C ILE A 104 6.02 14.93 -8.50
N THR A 105 5.65 16.19 -8.78
CA THR A 105 4.26 16.65 -8.89
C THR A 105 4.03 17.37 -10.22
N GLY A 106 2.76 17.68 -10.54
CA GLY A 106 2.35 18.38 -11.76
C GLY A 106 1.23 17.67 -12.53
N THR A 107 0.61 18.33 -13.49
CA THR A 107 -0.53 17.77 -14.24
C THR A 107 -0.06 16.68 -15.21
N HIS A 108 1.04 16.91 -15.92
CA HIS A 108 1.60 16.01 -16.93
C HIS A 108 3.08 15.69 -16.62
N GLY A 109 3.62 14.63 -17.21
CA GLY A 109 5.05 14.29 -17.13
C GLY A 109 5.52 13.62 -15.85
N LYS A 110 4.73 13.59 -14.77
CA LYS A 110 5.11 13.00 -13.46
C LYS A 110 5.77 11.63 -13.58
N THR A 111 5.09 10.66 -14.17
CA THR A 111 5.58 9.28 -14.25
C THR A 111 6.89 9.20 -15.02
N THR A 112 6.99 9.91 -16.15
CA THR A 112 8.22 9.95 -16.96
C THR A 112 9.37 10.57 -16.17
N THR A 113 9.13 11.71 -15.52
CA THR A 113 10.14 12.39 -14.71
C THR A 113 10.56 11.54 -13.51
N THR A 114 9.63 10.87 -12.83
CA THR A 114 9.94 9.92 -11.75
C THR A 114 10.86 8.81 -12.25
N SER A 115 10.55 8.20 -13.39
CA SER A 115 11.42 7.15 -13.97
C SER A 115 12.81 7.66 -14.35
N MET A 116 12.90 8.88 -14.90
CA MET A 116 14.20 9.48 -15.24
C MET A 116 15.05 9.76 -13.99
N VAL A 117 14.45 10.32 -12.94
CA VAL A 117 15.14 10.59 -11.67
C VAL A 117 15.59 9.29 -11.03
N ALA A 118 14.74 8.27 -11.01
CA ALA A 118 15.10 6.94 -10.52
C ALA A 118 16.31 6.36 -11.27
N ALA A 119 16.30 6.38 -12.60
CA ALA A 119 17.40 5.86 -13.41
C ALA A 119 18.72 6.60 -13.17
N LEU A 120 18.68 7.92 -12.95
CA LEU A 120 19.87 8.71 -12.63
C LEU A 120 20.44 8.38 -11.25
N LEU A 121 19.59 8.18 -10.25
CA LEU A 121 20.02 7.81 -8.89
C LEU A 121 20.57 6.38 -8.86
N ASP A 122 19.93 5.46 -9.57
CA ASP A 122 20.39 4.08 -9.72
C ASP A 122 21.75 4.01 -10.44
N ALA A 123 21.94 4.76 -11.54
CA ALA A 123 23.22 4.88 -12.23
C ALA A 123 24.32 5.54 -11.38
N GLY A 124 23.95 6.21 -10.28
CA GLY A 124 24.86 6.76 -9.28
C GLY A 124 25.12 5.84 -8.09
N ASP A 125 24.69 4.57 -8.15
CA ASP A 125 24.79 3.57 -7.07
C ASP A 125 24.10 3.99 -5.76
N LEU A 126 23.01 4.77 -5.85
CA LEU A 126 22.26 5.26 -4.69
C LEU A 126 21.05 4.39 -4.30
N ASP A 127 20.77 3.33 -5.05
CA ASP A 127 19.69 2.35 -4.81
C ASP A 127 18.33 2.98 -4.39
N PRO A 128 17.70 3.78 -5.28
CA PRO A 128 16.48 4.49 -4.95
C PRO A 128 15.27 3.55 -4.83
N THR A 129 14.39 3.81 -3.86
CA THR A 129 13.04 3.24 -3.84
C THR A 129 12.11 4.09 -4.72
N VAL A 130 11.34 3.46 -5.62
CA VAL A 130 10.43 4.12 -6.60
C VAL A 130 9.00 3.67 -6.44
#